data_AF-A0A1J6WJY1-F1
#
_entry.id   AF-A0A1J6WJY1-F1
#
_cell.length_a   1.000
_cell.length_b   1.000
_cell.length_c   1.000
_cell.angle_alpha   90.00
_cell.angle_beta   90.00
_cell.angle_gamma   90.00
#
_symmetry.space_group_name_H-M   'P 1'
#
loop_
_entity.id
_entity.type
_entity.pdbx_description
1 polymer ?
#
loop_
_entity_poly.entity_id
_entity_poly.type
_entity_poly.pdbx_seq_one_letter_code
_entity_poly.pdbx_strand_id
1 'polypeptide(L)'
;MELNYQTAPDYHPVPKKNGTRTFMNSMGAVIFGGFLLQSLTVPFTISNSGEFSRIEEIKMGAGKFMELSLFTLVCAVLYYLLVNLYFTGEKGRRISLYIIALLGIFSIVAVVYLVQHPMSH
;
A
#
# COMPACT_ATOMS: atom_id res chain seq x y z
N MET A 1 53.74 5.80 37.99
CA MET A 1 52.84 5.18 36.99
C MET A 1 51.55 5.97 37.02
N GLU A 2 51.35 6.86 36.04
CA GLU A 2 50.08 7.58 35.88
C GLU A 2 49.13 6.68 35.10
N LEU A 3 47.99 6.32 35.70
CA LEU A 3 46.95 5.57 35.00
C LEU A 3 46.26 6.51 34.02
N ASN A 4 46.54 6.32 32.74
CA ASN A 4 45.82 6.96 31.65
C ASN A 4 44.47 6.24 31.48
N TYR A 5 43.43 6.80 32.09
CA TYR A 5 42.07 6.29 31.92
C TYR A 5 41.58 6.70 30.52
N GLN A 6 41.56 5.74 29.60
CA GLN A 6 40.89 5.88 28.31
C GLN A 6 39.39 6.07 28.56
N THR A 7 38.92 7.31 28.45
CA THR A 7 37.50 7.65 28.51
C THR A 7 36.76 6.84 27.44
N ALA A 8 35.79 6.04 27.87
CA ALA A 8 34.96 5.25 26.96
C ALA A 8 34.36 6.17 25.89
N PRO A 9 34.34 5.77 24.61
CA PRO A 9 33.78 6.61 23.55
C PRO A 9 32.31 6.91 23.89
N ASP A 10 31.99 8.22 23.94
CA ASP A 10 30.66 8.74 24.19
C ASP A 10 29.74 8.38 23.02
N TYR A 11 29.13 7.20 23.11
CA TYR A 11 28.26 6.66 22.09
C TYR A 11 26.90 7.37 22.15
N HIS A 12 26.77 8.44 21.39
CA HIS A 12 25.46 9.01 21.07
C HIS A 12 24.84 8.18 19.94
N PRO A 13 23.78 7.40 20.18
CA PRO A 13 23.10 6.70 19.10
C PRO A 13 22.55 7.75 18.13
N VAL A 14 23.20 7.89 16.97
CA VAL A 14 22.73 8.74 15.89
C VAL A 14 21.37 8.18 15.44
N PRO A 15 20.25 8.87 15.69
CA PRO A 15 18.96 8.32 15.34
C PRO A 15 18.89 8.22 13.81
N LYS A 16 18.73 7.00 13.29
CA LYS A 16 18.53 6.72 11.86
C LYS A 16 17.14 7.20 11.45
N LYS A 17 16.99 8.53 11.37
CA LYS A 17 15.72 9.27 11.36
C LYS A 17 14.83 8.99 10.15
N ASN A 18 15.38 8.38 9.09
CA ASN A 18 14.70 8.25 7.79
C ASN A 18 14.47 6.80 7.31
N GLY A 19 15.02 5.78 7.98
CA GLY A 19 14.93 4.40 7.51
C GLY A 19 13.50 3.89 7.37
N THR A 20 12.65 4.18 8.37
CA THR A 20 11.26 3.72 8.41
C THR A 20 10.40 4.40 7.34
N ARG A 21 10.59 5.70 7.09
CA ARG A 21 9.86 6.43 6.04
C ARG A 21 10.20 5.89 4.65
N THR A 22 11.49 5.67 4.39
CA THR A 22 11.94 5.10 3.11
C THR A 22 11.39 3.69 2.93
N PHE A 23 11.39 2.86 3.98
CA PHE A 23 10.84 1.52 3.95
C PHE A 23 9.33 1.49 3.67
N MET A 24 8.55 2.35 4.34
CA MET A 24 7.11 2.45 4.07
C MET A 24 6.85 2.91 2.63
N ASN A 25 7.56 3.93 2.15
CA ASN A 25 7.41 4.38 0.77
C ASN A 25 7.78 3.28 -0.24
N SER A 26 8.85 2.51 -0.01
CA SER A 26 9.22 1.39 -0.88
C SER A 26 8.17 0.28 -0.86
N MET A 27 7.60 -0.01 0.31
CA MET A 27 6.54 -1.00 0.45
C MET A 27 5.28 -0.57 -0.33
N GLY A 28 4.89 0.70 -0.23
CA GLY A 28 3.83 1.27 -1.05
C GLY A 28 4.10 1.11 -2.54
N ALA A 29 5.32 1.41 -3.00
CA ALA A 29 5.68 1.26 -4.41
C ALA A 29 5.54 -0.17 -4.91
N VAL A 30 5.97 -1.16 -4.11
CA VAL A 30 5.84 -2.58 -4.44
C VAL A 30 4.37 -3.02 -4.47
N ILE A 31 3.57 -2.61 -3.49
CA ILE A 31 2.15 -2.99 -3.42
C ILE A 31 1.36 -2.39 -4.58
N PHE A 32 1.39 -1.06 -4.75
CA PHE A 32 0.62 -0.40 -5.80
C PHE A 32 1.16 -0.71 -7.20
N GLY A 33 2.48 -0.81 -7.35
CA GLY A 33 3.09 -1.28 -8.58
C GLY A 33 2.69 -2.71 -8.91
N GLY A 34 2.67 -3.60 -7.91
CA GLY A 34 2.19 -4.98 -8.05
C GLY A 34 0.72 -5.06 -8.47
N PHE A 35 -0.16 -4.25 -7.89
CA PHE A 35 -1.57 -4.20 -8.28
C PHE A 35 -1.77 -3.69 -9.71
N LEU A 36 -1.03 -2.67 -10.13
CA LEU A 36 -1.08 -2.18 -11.51
C LEU A 36 -0.55 -3.22 -12.50
N LEU A 37 0.52 -3.93 -12.15
CA LEU A 37 1.05 -5.04 -12.96
C LEU A 37 0.06 -6.20 -13.05
N GLN A 38 -0.57 -6.59 -11.94
CA GLN A 38 -1.59 -7.63 -11.91
C GLN A 38 -2.76 -7.30 -12.85
N SER A 39 -3.16 -6.02 -12.89
CA SER A 39 -4.21 -5.54 -13.79
C SER A 39 -3.85 -5.68 -15.28
N LEU A 40 -2.56 -5.66 -15.61
CA LEU A 40 -2.05 -5.84 -16.97
C LEU A 40 -1.76 -7.30 -17.32
N THR A 41 -1.47 -8.14 -16.32
CA THR A 41 -1.26 -9.57 -16.53
C THR A 41 -2.61 -10.28 -16.66
N VAL A 42 -3.03 -10.51 -17.91
CA VAL A 42 -4.17 -11.39 -18.21
C VAL A 42 -3.92 -12.76 -17.55
N PRO A 43 -4.88 -13.35 -16.83
CA PRO A 43 -4.70 -14.68 -16.29
C PRO A 43 -4.51 -15.67 -17.45
N PHE A 44 -3.32 -16.26 -17.53
CA PHE A 44 -3.05 -17.35 -18.45
C PHE A 44 -3.58 -18.64 -17.80
N THR A 45 -4.59 -19.25 -18.40
CA THR A 45 -4.99 -20.60 -18.01
C THR A 45 -4.34 -21.60 -18.93
N ILE A 46 -3.64 -22.57 -18.36
CA ILE A 46 -3.09 -23.71 -19.10
C ILE A 46 -4.24 -24.71 -19.29
N SER A 47 -4.62 -24.95 -20.54
CA SER A 47 -5.57 -26.02 -20.90
C SER A 47 -5.01 -27.39 -20.46
N ASN A 48 -5.88 -28.37 -20.18
CA ASN A 48 -5.49 -29.76 -19.95
C ASN A 48 -4.68 -30.37 -21.13
N SER A 49 -4.66 -29.72 -22.30
CA SER A 49 -3.83 -30.08 -23.47
C SER A 49 -2.43 -29.43 -23.51
N GLY A 50 -2.06 -28.61 -22.52
CA GLY A 50 -0.77 -27.89 -22.51
C GLY A 50 -0.70 -26.67 -23.44
N GLU A 51 -1.80 -26.30 -24.11
CA GLU A 51 -1.88 -25.10 -24.93
C GLU A 51 -2.21 -23.86 -24.08
N PHE A 52 -1.48 -22.78 -24.35
CA PHE A 52 -1.73 -21.45 -23.79
C PHE A 52 -2.94 -20.81 -24.48
N SER A 53 -4.15 -21.21 -24.07
CA SER A 53 -5.36 -20.55 -24.55
C SER A 53 -5.63 -19.28 -23.74
N ARG A 54 -5.67 -18.14 -24.44
CA ARG A 54 -6.00 -16.83 -23.86
C ARG A 54 -7.51 -16.80 -23.62
N ILE A 55 -7.97 -16.96 -22.38
CA ILE A 55 -9.40 -16.84 -22.07
C ILE A 55 -9.85 -15.40 -22.36
N GLU A 56 -10.64 -15.22 -23.42
CA GLU A 56 -11.22 -13.92 -23.77
C GLU A 56 -12.31 -13.46 -22.79
N GLU A 57 -12.91 -14.35 -22.02
CA GLU A 57 -13.93 -14.01 -21.00
C GLU A 57 -13.37 -13.28 -19.77
N ILE A 58 -12.04 -13.36 -19.52
CA ILE A 58 -11.36 -12.66 -18.42
C ILE A 58 -10.53 -11.48 -18.96
N LYS A 59 -10.87 -10.97 -20.15
CA LYS A 59 -10.43 -9.63 -20.54
C LYS A 59 -11.17 -8.65 -19.66
N MET A 60 -10.47 -8.11 -18.66
CA MET A 60 -10.95 -6.91 -17.96
C MET A 60 -11.13 -5.83 -19.03
N GLY A 61 -12.39 -5.54 -19.38
CA GLY A 61 -12.71 -4.58 -20.44
C GLY A 61 -11.98 -3.26 -20.19
N ALA A 62 -11.49 -2.60 -21.24
CA ALA A 62 -10.64 -1.42 -21.10
C ALA A 62 -11.23 -0.34 -20.16
N GLY A 63 -12.56 -0.22 -20.09
CA GLY A 63 -13.26 0.63 -19.12
C GLY A 63 -13.07 0.21 -17.65
N LYS A 64 -13.23 -1.09 -17.34
CA LYS A 64 -13.02 -1.62 -15.98
C LYS A 64 -11.55 -1.57 -15.56
N PHE A 65 -10.63 -1.73 -16.50
CA PHE A 65 -9.20 -1.53 -16.26
C PHE A 65 -8.90 -0.07 -15.86
N MET A 66 -9.48 0.89 -16.59
CA MET A 66 -9.29 2.32 -16.30
C MET A 66 -9.85 2.67 -14.91
N GLU A 67 -11.02 2.14 -14.56
CA GLU A 67 -11.62 2.34 -13.24
C GLU A 67 -10.76 1.76 -12.11
N LEU A 68 -10.27 0.52 -12.26
CA LEU A 68 -9.37 -0.11 -11.28
C LEU A 68 -8.03 0.62 -11.17
N SER A 69 -7.44 1.03 -12.29
CA SER A 69 -6.18 1.78 -12.31
C SER A 69 -6.34 3.14 -11.63
N LEU A 70 -7.44 3.85 -11.90
CA LEU A 70 -7.71 5.16 -11.32
C LEU A 70 -7.97 5.04 -9.81
N PHE A 71 -8.72 4.03 -9.39
CA PHE A 71 -8.88 3.69 -7.97
C PHE A 71 -7.54 3.38 -7.29
N THR A 72 -6.71 2.52 -7.90
CA THR A 72 -5.39 2.14 -7.37
C THR A 72 -4.47 3.36 -7.25
N LEU A 73 -4.52 4.27 -8.22
CA LEU A 73 -3.73 5.51 -8.22
C LEU A 73 -4.18 6.45 -7.10
N VAL A 74 -5.49 6.63 -6.91
CA VAL A 74 -6.04 7.43 -5.79
C VAL A 74 -5.62 6.84 -4.44
N CYS A 75 -5.71 5.52 -4.27
CA CYS A 75 -5.23 4.84 -3.07
C CYS A 75 -3.72 5.03 -2.86
N ALA A 76 -2.92 4.97 -3.92
CA ALA A 76 -1.48 5.20 -3.85
C ALA A 76 -1.16 6.62 -3.39
N VAL A 77 -1.80 7.63 -3.98
CA VAL A 77 -1.62 9.04 -3.59
C VAL A 77 -2.01 9.25 -2.12
N LEU A 78 -3.17 8.72 -1.69
CA LEU A 78 -3.58 8.78 -0.30
C LEU A 78 -2.55 8.12 0.61
N TYR A 79 -2.08 6.92 0.27
CA TYR A 79 -1.06 6.22 1.04
C TYR A 79 0.19 7.06 1.23
N TYR A 80 0.78 7.57 0.15
CA TYR A 80 1.99 8.39 0.24
C TYR A 80 1.77 9.69 1.01
N LEU A 81 0.58 10.30 0.87
CA LEU A 81 0.20 11.48 1.65
C LEU A 81 0.14 11.14 3.15
N LEU A 82 -0.52 10.05 3.52
CA LEU A 82 -0.63 9.59 4.91
C LEU A 82 0.73 9.23 5.51
N VAL A 83 1.58 8.52 4.77
CA VAL A 83 2.95 8.19 5.22
C VAL A 83 3.75 9.46 5.44
N ASN A 84 3.74 10.39 4.48
CA ASN A 84 4.45 11.65 4.63
C ASN A 84 3.90 12.48 5.80
N LEU A 85 2.57 12.54 5.97
CA LEU A 85 1.91 13.24 7.07
C LEU A 85 2.24 12.62 8.44
N TYR A 86 2.32 11.28 8.52
CA TYR A 86 2.69 10.55 9.72
C TYR A 86 4.08 10.95 10.22
N PHE A 87 5.05 11.11 9.30
CA PHE A 87 6.43 11.47 9.63
C PHE A 87 6.67 12.98 9.82
N THR A 88 5.69 13.85 9.54
CA THR A 88 5.82 15.31 9.74
C THR A 88 5.87 15.72 11.22
N GLY A 89 5.31 14.94 12.14
CA GLY A 89 5.36 15.19 13.59
C GLY A 89 4.19 14.60 14.36
N GLU A 90 4.09 14.87 15.68
CA GLU A 90 3.04 14.28 16.53
C GLU A 90 1.62 14.63 16.07
N LYS A 91 1.40 15.87 15.63
CA LYS A 91 0.11 16.32 15.11
C LYS A 91 -0.26 15.57 13.82
N GLY A 92 0.70 15.43 12.90
CA GLY A 92 0.51 14.69 11.65
C GLY A 92 0.23 13.21 11.89
N ARG A 93 0.95 12.59 12.83
CA ARG A 93 0.70 11.22 13.27
C ARG A 93 -0.73 11.03 13.77
N ARG A 94 -1.23 11.89 14.67
CA ARG A 94 -2.62 11.80 15.16
C ARG A 94 -3.63 11.90 14.01
N ILE A 95 -3.47 12.90 13.13
CA ILE A 95 -4.36 13.09 11.98
C ILE A 95 -4.35 11.87 11.06
N SER A 96 -3.17 11.34 10.73
CA SER A 96 -3.06 10.14 9.88
C SER A 96 -3.78 8.93 10.49
N LEU A 97 -3.68 8.73 11.81
CA LEU A 97 -4.38 7.64 12.50
C LEU A 97 -5.90 7.83 12.50
N TYR A 98 -6.39 9.05 12.69
CA TYR A 98 -7.83 9.35 12.59
C TYR A 98 -8.36 9.08 11.17
N ILE A 99 -7.61 9.45 10.14
CA ILE A 99 -7.99 9.20 8.74
C ILE A 99 -8.04 7.69 8.47
N ILE A 100 -7.03 6.93 8.92
CA ILE A 100 -7.01 5.45 8.77
C ILE A 100 -8.20 4.82 9.50
N ALA A 101 -8.48 5.25 10.73
CA ALA A 101 -9.60 4.73 11.50
C ALA A 101 -10.94 5.00 10.82
N LEU A 102 -11.15 6.23 10.31
CA LEU A 102 -12.35 6.59 9.56
C LEU A 102 -12.50 5.78 8.27
N LEU A 103 -11.42 5.61 7.49
CA LEU A 103 -11.45 4.75 6.29
C LEU A 103 -11.79 3.30 6.64
N GLY A 104 -11.21 2.77 7.73
CA GLY A 104 -11.47 1.41 8.16
C GLY A 104 -12.93 1.19 8.56
N ILE A 105 -13.50 2.12 9.34
CA ILE A 105 -14.92 2.08 9.72
C ILE A 105 -15.81 2.18 8.48
N PHE A 106 -15.52 3.14 7.59
CA PHE A 106 -16.27 3.32 6.35
C PHE A 106 -16.22 2.07 5.48
N SER A 107 -15.06 1.42 5.37
CA SER A 107 -14.89 0.16 4.64
C SER A 107 -15.77 -0.96 5.19
N ILE A 108 -15.84 -1.12 6.52
CA ILE A 108 -16.69 -2.15 7.13
C ILE A 108 -18.17 -1.85 6.88
N VAL A 109 -18.59 -0.59 7.06
CA VAL A 109 -19.96 -0.16 6.80
C VAL A 109 -20.34 -0.41 5.34
N ALA A 110 -19.46 -0.07 4.39
CA ALA A 110 -19.69 -0.31 2.97
C ALA A 110 -19.85 -1.80 2.66
N VAL A 111 -18.99 -2.67 3.23
CA VAL A 111 -19.11 -4.13 3.05
C VAL A 111 -20.44 -4.65 3.61
N VAL A 112 -20.81 -4.26 4.83
CA VAL A 112 -22.09 -4.66 5.45
C VAL A 112 -23.27 -4.20 4.60
N TYR A 113 -23.23 -2.97 4.12
CA TYR A 113 -24.28 -2.42 3.25
C TYR A 113 -24.42 -3.21 1.95
N LEU A 114 -23.30 -3.56 1.32
CA LEU A 114 -23.25 -4.28 0.05
C LEU A 114 -23.70 -5.74 0.19
N VAL A 115 -23.41 -6.37 1.34
CA VAL A 115 -23.93 -7.70 1.68
C VAL A 115 -25.44 -7.69 1.92
N GLN A 116 -25.97 -6.62 2.52
CA GLN A 116 -27.40 -6.47 2.80
C GLN A 116 -28.22 -6.07 1.56
N HIS A 117 -27.61 -5.37 0.61
CA HIS A 117 -28.23 -4.95 -0.65
C HIS A 117 -27.40 -5.46 -1.83
N PRO A 118 -27.41 -6.78 -2.10
CA PRO A 118 -26.69 -7.32 -3.24
C PRO A 118 -27.24 -6.66 -4.51
N MET A 119 -26.36 -6.01 -5.28
CA MET A 119 -26.77 -5.45 -6.56
C MET A 119 -27.30 -6.57 -7.45
N SER A 120 -28.57 -6.47 -7.84
CA SER A 120 -29.19 -7.37 -8.81
C SER A 120 -28.41 -7.25 -10.11
N HIS A 121 -27.66 -8.30 -10.45
CA HIS A 121 -26.94 -8.42 -11.70
C HIS A 121 -27.87 -8.79 -12.85
#